data_AF-A0A4R4RTC9-F1
#
_entry.id   AF-A0A4R4RTC9-F1
#
_cell.length_a   1.000
_cell.length_b   1.000
_cell.length_c   1.000
_cell.angle_alpha   90.00
_cell.angle_beta   90.00
_cell.angle_gamma   90.00
#
_symmetry.space_group_name_H-M   'P 1'
#
loop_
_entity.id
_entity.type
_entity.pdbx_description
1 polymer ?
#
loop_
_entity_poly.entity_id
_entity_poly.type
_entity_poly.pdbx_seq_one_letter_code
_entity_poly.pdbx_strand_id
1 'polypeptide(L)'
;MTSDALIDTAVGCLTGAAVGDALGGATEGWSPRQIRDRWGGWVEGIVPPYHEDWRTARPIAPYHKGDGHITDDTLMTHLVVEVYEQAQAHLTAYDVAERLVPLMIGRKVWIPELEAEALPLQRVFLAEKFMALRLHWGHADPREAGVGNAVNCGAAMYIAPVGIVNAADPDAAYAEAVDVAGAHQSSYGREAAGVMAACVAAAAAPGATVDDVLAAALRLAKDGTRAGIEAVLDTAASIGHWTEAVESGRLRAAIAPYDTVGEDYRDQGLGARRPSRVHTIEELPVALGLLAIARGDWRDSVIGGVNYGRDSDSIASMAGAIAGALGGPAAVPADLVTAVAAASRVDLVGPGERLAAVTARVRAADRARQQAADRAFDGLAP
;
A
#
# COMPACT_ATOMS: atom_id res chain seq x y z
N MET A 1 6.90 -5.70 -22.69
CA MET A 1 5.51 -5.78 -22.23
C MET A 1 4.62 -5.25 -23.34
N THR A 2 3.59 -6.00 -23.76
CA THR A 2 2.56 -5.51 -24.69
C THR A 2 1.62 -4.55 -23.96
N SER A 3 0.81 -3.78 -24.69
CA SER A 3 -0.20 -2.88 -24.08
C SER A 3 -1.13 -3.66 -23.14
N ASP A 4 -1.56 -4.85 -23.57
CA ASP A 4 -2.48 -5.69 -22.80
C ASP A 4 -1.83 -6.23 -21.53
N ALA A 5 -0.55 -6.63 -21.58
CA ALA A 5 0.16 -7.12 -20.41
C ALA A 5 0.38 -6.04 -19.33
N LEU A 6 0.57 -4.77 -19.74
CA LEU A 6 0.67 -3.66 -18.79
C LEU A 6 -0.68 -3.34 -18.14
N ILE A 7 -1.77 -3.40 -18.92
CA ILE A 7 -3.13 -3.26 -18.40
C ILE A 7 -3.42 -4.36 -17.38
N ASP A 8 -3.15 -5.61 -17.72
CA ASP A 8 -3.34 -6.75 -16.83
C ASP A 8 -2.54 -6.58 -15.53
N THR A 9 -1.27 -6.19 -15.62
CA THR A 9 -0.41 -5.95 -14.45
C THR A 9 -0.98 -4.85 -13.56
N ALA A 10 -1.39 -3.72 -14.15
CA ALA A 10 -1.94 -2.59 -13.41
C ALA A 10 -3.31 -2.91 -12.78
N VAL A 11 -4.20 -3.58 -13.52
CA VAL A 11 -5.52 -4.00 -13.03
C VAL A 11 -5.38 -5.06 -11.94
N GLY A 12 -4.51 -6.05 -12.10
CA GLY A 12 -4.23 -7.05 -11.08
C GLY A 12 -3.68 -6.42 -9.81
N CYS A 13 -2.71 -5.50 -9.94
CA CYS A 13 -2.16 -4.75 -8.82
C CYS A 13 -3.23 -3.97 -8.04
N LEU A 14 -4.01 -3.12 -8.72
CA LEU A 14 -4.97 -2.25 -8.03
C LEU A 14 -6.19 -3.01 -7.50
N THR A 15 -6.71 -3.99 -8.24
CA THR A 15 -7.82 -4.83 -7.73
C THR A 15 -7.36 -5.75 -6.61
N GLY A 16 -6.14 -6.28 -6.70
CA GLY A 16 -5.53 -7.10 -5.65
C GLY A 16 -5.35 -6.32 -4.35
N ALA A 17 -4.89 -5.07 -4.44
CA ALA A 17 -4.81 -4.16 -3.31
C ALA A 17 -6.20 -3.87 -2.72
N ALA A 18 -7.16 -3.47 -3.57
CA ALA A 18 -8.49 -3.05 -3.13
C ALA A 18 -9.31 -4.17 -2.48
N VAL A 19 -9.20 -5.40 -3.00
CA VAL A 19 -9.84 -6.56 -2.36
C VAL A 19 -9.13 -6.89 -1.03
N GLY A 20 -7.80 -6.83 -0.98
CA GLY A 20 -7.05 -7.02 0.27
C GLY A 20 -7.47 -6.02 1.35
N ASP A 21 -7.53 -4.74 1.00
CA ASP A 21 -8.02 -3.64 1.82
C ASP A 21 -9.44 -3.93 2.36
N ALA A 22 -10.40 -4.21 1.48
CA ALA A 22 -11.79 -4.43 1.88
C ALA A 22 -11.98 -5.65 2.81
N LEU A 23 -11.20 -6.72 2.62
CA LEU A 23 -11.26 -7.88 3.50
C LEU A 23 -10.56 -7.61 4.85
N GLY A 24 -9.40 -6.95 4.82
CA GLY A 24 -8.62 -6.64 6.01
C GLY A 24 -9.21 -5.54 6.88
N GLY A 25 -10.08 -4.69 6.34
CA GLY A 25 -10.75 -3.63 7.09
C GLY A 25 -11.58 -4.19 8.25
N ALA A 26 -12.31 -5.29 8.04
CA ALA A 26 -13.14 -5.90 9.07
C ALA A 26 -12.34 -6.39 10.30
N THR A 27 -11.11 -6.84 10.06
CA THR A 27 -10.21 -7.42 11.07
C THR A 27 -9.24 -6.41 11.69
N GLU A 28 -9.24 -5.17 11.21
CA GLU A 28 -8.28 -4.14 11.63
C GLU A 28 -8.40 -3.84 13.14
N GLY A 29 -7.25 -3.79 13.79
CA GLY A 29 -6.99 -3.54 15.19
C GLY A 29 -7.26 -4.70 16.13
N TRP A 30 -7.68 -5.86 15.61
CA TRP A 30 -7.97 -7.06 16.40
C TRP A 30 -6.81 -8.06 16.36
N SER A 31 -6.65 -8.83 17.43
CA SER A 31 -5.72 -9.96 17.46
C SER A 31 -6.28 -11.17 16.69
N PRO A 32 -5.42 -12.09 16.21
CA PRO A 32 -5.87 -13.33 15.57
C PRO A 32 -6.89 -14.13 16.40
N ARG A 33 -6.74 -14.13 17.73
CA ARG A 33 -7.70 -14.80 18.62
C ARG A 33 -9.07 -14.11 18.60
N GLN A 34 -9.11 -12.77 18.71
CA GLN A 34 -10.37 -12.02 18.68
C GLN A 34 -11.10 -12.17 17.35
N ILE A 35 -10.36 -12.21 16.24
CA ILE A 35 -10.90 -12.47 14.90
C ILE A 35 -11.61 -13.83 14.89
N ARG A 36 -10.91 -14.90 15.29
CA ARG A 36 -11.50 -16.25 15.33
C ARG A 36 -12.69 -16.36 16.28
N ASP A 37 -12.62 -15.72 17.44
CA ASP A 37 -13.71 -15.70 18.42
C ASP A 37 -14.95 -14.98 17.84
N ARG A 38 -14.77 -13.90 17.05
CA ARG A 38 -15.86 -13.10 16.48
C ARG A 38 -16.61 -13.81 15.35
N TRP A 39 -15.91 -14.53 14.48
CA TRP A 39 -16.48 -15.15 13.27
C TRP A 39 -16.49 -16.69 13.29
N GLY A 40 -16.06 -17.31 14.39
CA GLY A 40 -16.11 -18.76 14.57
C GLY A 40 -15.09 -19.55 13.73
N GLY A 41 -14.04 -18.88 13.24
CA GLY A 41 -13.05 -19.48 12.34
C GLY A 41 -12.18 -18.41 11.67
N TRP A 42 -11.49 -18.82 10.61
CA TRP A 42 -10.72 -17.91 9.77
C TRP A 42 -11.63 -17.03 8.91
N VAL A 43 -11.23 -15.79 8.68
CA VAL A 43 -11.89 -14.89 7.73
C VAL A 43 -11.30 -15.12 6.35
N GLU A 44 -12.04 -15.79 5.46
CA GLU A 44 -11.59 -16.18 4.11
C GLU A 44 -12.31 -15.42 2.98
N GLY A 45 -13.07 -14.39 3.34
CA GLY A 45 -13.90 -13.59 2.44
C GLY A 45 -14.59 -12.44 3.18
N ILE A 46 -15.57 -11.82 2.52
CA ILE A 46 -16.29 -10.65 3.07
C ILE A 46 -17.07 -11.07 4.33
N VAL A 47 -16.86 -10.33 5.42
CA VAL A 47 -17.59 -10.47 6.68
C VAL A 47 -18.13 -9.12 7.16
N PRO A 48 -19.19 -9.10 7.98
CA PRO A 48 -19.69 -7.86 8.56
C PRO A 48 -18.67 -7.18 9.47
N PRO A 49 -18.88 -5.89 9.79
CA PRO A 49 -18.02 -5.17 10.72
C PRO A 49 -17.89 -5.88 12.06
N TYR A 50 -16.72 -5.72 12.69
CA TYR A 50 -16.47 -6.31 14.00
C TYR A 50 -17.53 -5.86 15.02
N HIS A 51 -17.85 -4.56 15.03
CA HIS A 51 -18.93 -3.97 15.82
C HIS A 51 -20.16 -3.71 14.94
N GLU A 52 -21.30 -4.32 15.28
CA GLU A 52 -22.56 -4.07 14.56
C GLU A 52 -23.02 -2.61 14.68
N ASP A 53 -22.71 -1.96 15.80
CA ASP A 53 -22.97 -0.55 16.10
C ASP A 53 -21.80 0.37 15.70
N TRP A 54 -21.12 0.07 14.59
CA TRP A 54 -19.90 0.75 14.12
C TRP A 54 -19.98 2.28 14.11
N ARG A 55 -21.16 2.85 13.82
CA ARG A 55 -21.41 4.31 13.79
C ARG A 55 -21.09 5.01 15.11
N THR A 56 -21.20 4.29 16.23
CA THR A 56 -21.01 4.82 17.58
C THR A 56 -19.94 4.10 18.37
N ALA A 57 -19.55 2.88 17.96
CA ALA A 57 -18.56 2.06 18.65
C ALA A 57 -17.18 2.74 18.79
N ARG A 58 -16.80 3.58 17.81
CA ARG A 58 -15.53 4.32 17.83
C ARG A 58 -15.74 5.80 17.44
N PRO A 59 -16.01 6.71 18.39
CA PRO A 59 -16.36 8.10 18.08
C PRO A 59 -15.33 8.87 17.22
N ILE A 60 -14.03 8.56 17.35
CA ILE A 60 -12.97 9.19 16.53
C ILE A 60 -12.82 8.59 15.13
N ALA A 61 -13.34 7.37 14.93
CA ALA A 61 -13.24 6.60 13.70
C ALA A 61 -14.54 5.78 13.46
N PRO A 62 -15.70 6.44 13.30
CA PRO A 62 -16.99 5.79 13.18
C PRO A 62 -17.19 5.27 11.75
N TYR A 63 -16.35 4.32 11.35
CA TYR A 63 -16.21 3.85 9.98
C TYR A 63 -16.82 2.47 9.80
N HIS A 64 -17.55 2.27 8.70
CA HIS A 64 -18.16 1.00 8.32
C HIS A 64 -17.11 0.03 7.74
N LYS A 65 -16.15 -0.42 8.56
CA LYS A 65 -15.13 -1.38 8.18
C LYS A 65 -15.67 -2.82 8.21
N GLY A 66 -15.98 -3.37 7.03
CA GLY A 66 -16.62 -4.67 6.83
C GLY A 66 -17.58 -4.64 5.64
N ASP A 67 -18.32 -5.73 5.42
CA ASP A 67 -19.33 -5.86 4.36
C ASP A 67 -18.82 -5.59 2.93
N GLY A 68 -17.50 -5.65 2.71
CA GLY A 68 -16.87 -5.43 1.40
C GLY A 68 -16.60 -3.97 1.08
N HIS A 69 -16.63 -3.09 2.08
CA HIS A 69 -16.22 -1.70 1.93
C HIS A 69 -14.69 -1.56 1.90
N ILE A 70 -14.17 -0.96 0.82
CA ILE A 70 -12.79 -0.47 0.74
C ILE A 70 -12.54 0.65 1.76
N THR A 71 -11.27 0.87 2.09
CA THR A 71 -10.84 1.85 3.08
C THR A 71 -9.99 2.99 2.50
N ASP A 72 -9.08 3.60 3.28
CA ASP A 72 -8.28 4.78 2.86
C ASP A 72 -7.18 4.36 1.94
N ASP A 73 -6.68 3.15 2.11
CA ASP A 73 -5.72 2.49 1.24
C ASP A 73 -6.18 2.61 -0.21
N THR A 74 -7.38 2.08 -0.53
CA THR A 74 -7.92 2.16 -1.90
C THR A 74 -8.34 3.58 -2.27
N LEU A 75 -8.97 4.32 -1.36
CA LEU A 75 -9.40 5.70 -1.63
C LEU A 75 -8.22 6.58 -2.06
N MET A 76 -7.12 6.54 -1.29
CA MET A 76 -5.89 7.28 -1.57
C MET A 76 -5.20 6.74 -2.82
N THR A 77 -5.18 5.43 -3.03
CA THR A 77 -4.65 4.82 -4.26
C THR A 77 -5.34 5.36 -5.50
N HIS A 78 -6.68 5.42 -5.50
CA HIS A 78 -7.45 5.99 -6.61
C HIS A 78 -7.18 7.48 -6.81
N LEU A 79 -6.98 8.25 -5.74
CA LEU A 79 -6.59 9.66 -5.85
C LEU A 79 -5.20 9.81 -6.47
N VAL A 80 -4.23 8.95 -6.13
CA VAL A 80 -2.89 8.97 -6.74
C VAL A 80 -2.95 8.59 -8.22
N VAL A 81 -3.78 7.62 -8.62
CA VAL A 81 -4.03 7.34 -10.04
C VAL A 81 -4.53 8.59 -10.76
N GLU A 82 -5.48 9.33 -10.17
CA GLU A 82 -5.95 10.57 -10.76
C GLU A 82 -4.88 11.66 -10.81
N VAL A 83 -4.00 11.76 -9.81
CA VAL A 83 -2.86 12.70 -9.85
C VAL A 83 -1.94 12.37 -11.03
N TYR A 84 -1.67 11.09 -11.30
CA TYR A 84 -0.97 10.68 -12.52
C TYR A 84 -1.73 11.05 -13.79
N GLU A 85 -3.06 10.90 -13.81
CA GLU A 85 -3.88 11.33 -14.94
C GLU A 85 -3.76 12.84 -15.20
N GLN A 86 -3.74 13.67 -14.14
CA GLN A 86 -3.56 15.11 -14.26
C GLN A 86 -2.13 15.51 -14.65
N ALA A 87 -1.12 14.85 -14.11
CA ALA A 87 0.28 15.21 -14.33
C ALA A 87 0.83 14.70 -15.67
N GLN A 88 0.41 13.51 -16.12
CA GLN A 88 0.98 12.80 -17.28
C GLN A 88 2.52 12.69 -17.23
N ALA A 89 3.08 12.60 -16.03
CA ALA A 89 4.51 12.59 -15.74
C ALA A 89 4.79 11.80 -14.45
N HIS A 90 6.07 11.49 -14.21
CA HIS A 90 6.54 11.10 -12.88
C HIS A 90 6.18 12.18 -11.86
N LEU A 91 5.77 11.75 -10.67
CA LEU A 91 5.34 12.62 -9.59
C LEU A 91 6.51 12.99 -8.68
N THR A 92 6.35 14.09 -7.99
CA THR A 92 7.23 14.58 -6.93
C THR A 92 6.41 14.94 -5.71
N ALA A 93 7.08 15.31 -4.60
CA ALA A 93 6.38 15.89 -3.45
C ALA A 93 5.49 17.10 -3.82
N TYR A 94 5.81 17.85 -4.88
CA TYR A 94 5.02 19.01 -5.30
C TYR A 94 3.68 18.61 -5.89
N ASP A 95 3.60 17.47 -6.59
CA ASP A 95 2.33 16.95 -7.10
C ASP A 95 1.38 16.56 -5.96
N VAL A 96 1.92 16.14 -4.81
CA VAL A 96 1.10 15.94 -3.62
C VAL A 96 0.48 17.26 -3.15
N ALA A 97 1.25 18.34 -3.10
CA ALA A 97 0.78 19.65 -2.68
C ALA A 97 -0.18 20.30 -3.70
N GLU A 98 0.12 20.19 -4.99
CA GLU A 98 -0.56 20.87 -6.08
C GLU A 98 -1.77 20.10 -6.63
N ARG A 99 -1.82 18.77 -6.44
CA ARG A 99 -2.86 17.91 -7.03
C ARG A 99 -3.53 17.03 -5.98
N LEU A 100 -2.79 16.22 -5.22
CA LEU A 100 -3.39 15.28 -4.27
C LEU A 100 -4.16 15.99 -3.15
N VAL A 101 -3.52 16.93 -2.45
CA VAL A 101 -4.16 17.68 -1.34
C VAL A 101 -5.40 18.46 -1.83
N PRO A 102 -5.37 19.18 -2.96
CA PRO A 102 -6.57 19.78 -3.54
C PRO A 102 -7.71 18.79 -3.79
N LEU A 103 -7.42 17.58 -4.29
CA LEU A 103 -8.44 16.54 -4.44
C LEU A 103 -9.02 16.11 -3.08
N MET A 104 -8.17 15.95 -2.07
CA MET A 104 -8.58 15.51 -0.73
C MET A 104 -9.49 16.51 -0.02
N ILE A 105 -9.28 17.81 -0.22
CA ILE A 105 -9.98 18.87 0.52
C ILE A 105 -11.05 19.60 -0.31
N GLY A 106 -11.00 19.49 -1.63
CA GLY A 106 -11.81 20.29 -2.55
C GLY A 106 -12.92 19.53 -3.27
N ARG A 107 -12.85 18.20 -3.36
CA ARG A 107 -13.81 17.39 -4.12
C ARG A 107 -14.49 16.36 -3.24
N LYS A 108 -15.82 16.37 -3.23
CA LYS A 108 -16.61 15.30 -2.60
C LYS A 108 -16.65 14.08 -3.50
N VAL A 109 -16.53 12.91 -2.88
CA VAL A 109 -16.68 11.60 -3.52
C VAL A 109 -17.52 10.71 -2.61
N TRP A 110 -18.14 9.68 -3.17
CA TRP A 110 -18.73 8.61 -2.40
C TRP A 110 -17.63 7.91 -1.57
N ILE A 111 -17.81 7.84 -0.25
CA ILE A 111 -16.90 7.14 0.67
C ILE A 111 -17.66 5.97 1.30
N PRO A 112 -17.32 4.71 0.99
CA PRO A 112 -18.06 3.52 1.44
C PRO A 112 -18.18 3.44 2.97
N GLU A 113 -17.08 3.62 3.70
CA GLU A 113 -17.07 3.55 5.16
C GLU A 113 -17.86 4.66 5.87
N LEU A 114 -18.16 5.76 5.18
CA LEU A 114 -19.03 6.82 5.69
C LEU A 114 -20.47 6.67 5.20
N GLU A 115 -20.69 5.81 4.20
CA GLU A 115 -21.94 5.68 3.44
C GLU A 115 -22.48 7.04 2.98
N ALA A 116 -21.58 7.94 2.57
CA ALA A 116 -21.93 9.31 2.25
C ALA A 116 -20.98 9.94 1.23
N GLU A 117 -21.48 10.96 0.53
CA GLU A 117 -20.66 11.90 -0.24
C GLU A 117 -19.91 12.84 0.71
N ALA A 118 -18.58 12.71 0.74
CA ALA A 118 -17.72 13.40 1.68
C ALA A 118 -16.39 13.80 1.03
N LEU A 119 -15.68 14.73 1.65
CA LEU A 119 -14.29 15.01 1.24
C LEU A 119 -13.41 13.83 1.66
N PRO A 120 -12.46 13.36 0.83
CA PRO A 120 -11.53 12.31 1.23
C PRO A 120 -10.83 12.61 2.57
N LEU A 121 -10.50 13.88 2.83
CA LEU A 121 -9.93 14.34 4.10
C LEU A 121 -10.76 13.94 5.34
N GLN A 122 -12.08 13.80 5.22
CA GLN A 122 -12.95 13.44 6.34
C GLN A 122 -12.79 11.98 6.74
N ARG A 123 -12.45 11.11 5.78
CA ARG A 123 -12.22 9.69 6.05
C ARG A 123 -10.78 9.48 6.51
N VAL A 124 -9.78 9.79 5.68
CA VAL A 124 -8.38 9.34 5.85
C VAL A 124 -7.85 9.46 7.28
N PHE A 125 -6.88 8.62 7.64
CA PHE A 125 -6.31 8.66 8.98
C PHE A 125 -5.61 10.00 9.31
N LEU A 126 -5.27 10.19 10.59
CA LEU A 126 -4.73 11.45 11.10
C LEU A 126 -3.41 11.86 10.44
N ALA A 127 -2.63 10.89 9.95
CA ALA A 127 -1.35 11.16 9.28
C ALA A 127 -1.54 11.86 7.92
N GLU A 128 -2.57 11.46 7.17
CA GLU A 128 -2.94 12.05 5.88
C GLU A 128 -3.59 13.43 6.11
N LYS A 129 -4.35 13.59 7.22
CA LYS A 129 -4.84 14.92 7.64
C LYS A 129 -3.69 15.84 8.01
N PHE A 130 -2.64 15.33 8.63
CA PHE A 130 -1.42 16.10 8.93
C PHE A 130 -0.72 16.55 7.65
N MET A 131 -0.61 15.69 6.63
CA MET A 131 -0.10 16.07 5.31
C MET A 131 -0.89 17.26 4.72
N ALA A 132 -2.22 17.16 4.69
CA ALA A 132 -3.07 18.25 4.19
C ALA A 132 -2.89 19.53 5.03
N LEU A 133 -2.81 19.41 6.36
CA LEU A 133 -2.53 20.52 7.27
C LEU A 133 -1.22 21.23 6.91
N ARG A 134 -0.13 20.46 6.81
CA ARG A 134 1.23 20.95 6.58
C ARG A 134 1.39 21.63 5.22
N LEU A 135 0.77 21.08 4.18
CA LEU A 135 0.90 21.59 2.83
C LEU A 135 -0.06 22.75 2.55
N HIS A 136 -1.34 22.59 2.90
CA HIS A 136 -2.36 23.58 2.52
C HIS A 136 -2.39 24.81 3.43
N TRP A 137 -2.25 24.63 4.74
CA TRP A 137 -2.30 25.75 5.70
C TRP A 137 -0.94 26.07 6.32
N GLY A 138 -0.08 25.06 6.48
CA GLY A 138 1.28 25.24 6.95
C GLY A 138 2.24 25.78 5.89
N HIS A 139 1.87 25.65 4.60
CA HIS A 139 2.69 26.03 3.45
C HIS A 139 4.15 25.55 3.56
N ALA A 140 4.34 24.37 4.16
CA ALA A 140 5.65 23.76 4.29
C ALA A 140 6.22 23.41 2.90
N ASP A 141 7.55 23.37 2.79
CA ASP A 141 8.18 22.79 1.61
C ASP A 141 7.70 21.34 1.44
N PRO A 142 7.16 20.95 0.27
CA PRO A 142 6.61 19.62 0.10
C PRO A 142 7.60 18.49 0.38
N ARG A 143 8.90 18.65 0.16
CA ARG A 143 9.90 17.57 0.40
C ARG A 143 10.10 17.28 1.90
N GLU A 144 9.75 18.24 2.75
CA GLU A 144 9.92 18.19 4.21
C GLU A 144 8.59 18.16 4.97
N ALA A 145 7.45 18.23 4.28
CA ALA A 145 6.14 18.37 4.92
C ALA A 145 5.79 17.18 5.82
N GLY A 146 6.26 15.97 5.50
CA GLY A 146 6.09 14.77 6.32
C GLY A 146 6.92 14.74 7.62
N VAL A 147 7.85 15.67 7.82
CA VAL A 147 8.61 15.77 9.08
C VAL A 147 7.69 16.26 10.21
N GLY A 148 7.72 15.56 11.34
CA GLY A 148 6.87 15.83 12.50
C GLY A 148 5.52 15.10 12.47
N ASN A 149 5.23 14.35 11.41
CA ASN A 149 4.08 13.46 11.36
C ASN A 149 4.29 12.20 12.22
N ALA A 150 3.20 11.50 12.55
CA ALA A 150 3.28 10.16 13.12
C ALA A 150 3.79 9.18 12.05
N VAL A 151 4.88 8.47 12.34
CA VAL A 151 5.50 7.55 11.38
C VAL A 151 4.70 6.24 11.34
N ASN A 152 4.00 6.00 10.24
CA ASN A 152 3.14 4.84 10.01
C ASN A 152 3.20 4.38 8.54
N CYS A 153 2.38 3.39 8.19
CA CYS A 153 2.22 2.84 6.84
C CYS A 153 1.54 3.78 5.83
N GLY A 154 1.03 4.95 6.27
CA GLY A 154 0.08 5.75 5.50
C GLY A 154 0.55 6.16 4.11
N ALA A 155 1.85 6.34 3.87
CA ALA A 155 2.36 6.57 2.51
C ALA A 155 2.53 5.26 1.71
N ALA A 156 2.93 4.16 2.37
CA ALA A 156 3.18 2.88 1.72
C ALA A 156 1.88 2.23 1.22
N MET A 157 0.77 2.41 1.95
CA MET A 157 -0.51 1.77 1.63
C MET A 157 -1.11 2.21 0.28
N TYR A 158 -0.78 3.41 -0.20
CA TYR A 158 -1.31 3.95 -1.46
C TYR A 158 -0.29 4.09 -2.59
N ILE A 159 0.97 3.66 -2.40
CA ILE A 159 2.08 3.98 -3.31
C ILE A 159 2.21 3.00 -4.50
N ALA A 160 1.42 1.94 -4.54
CA ALA A 160 1.44 0.96 -5.62
C ALA A 160 1.40 1.57 -7.04
N PRO A 161 0.64 2.67 -7.31
CA PRO A 161 0.67 3.31 -8.62
C PRO A 161 2.06 3.79 -9.07
N VAL A 162 2.91 4.24 -8.14
CA VAL A 162 4.29 4.63 -8.44
C VAL A 162 5.10 3.43 -8.96
N GLY A 163 4.89 2.25 -8.38
CA GLY A 163 5.53 1.02 -8.83
C GLY A 163 5.09 0.62 -10.24
N ILE A 164 3.81 0.80 -10.59
CA ILE A 164 3.30 0.51 -11.93
C ILE A 164 3.84 1.50 -12.98
N VAL A 165 3.89 2.80 -12.66
CA VAL A 165 4.46 3.80 -13.58
C VAL A 165 5.95 3.53 -13.87
N ASN A 166 6.65 2.95 -12.90
CA ASN A 166 8.04 2.49 -13.00
C ASN A 166 8.15 0.98 -13.27
N ALA A 167 7.16 0.35 -13.90
CA ALA A 167 7.16 -1.09 -14.14
C ALA A 167 8.50 -1.59 -14.74
N ALA A 168 9.05 -2.66 -14.15
CA ALA A 168 10.35 -3.24 -14.43
C ALA A 168 11.58 -2.37 -14.09
N ASP A 169 11.42 -1.30 -13.30
CA ASP A 169 12.51 -0.44 -12.82
C ASP A 169 12.37 -0.14 -11.31
N PRO A 170 12.78 -1.09 -10.44
CA PRO A 170 12.62 -0.95 -8.99
C PRO A 170 13.39 0.23 -8.39
N ASP A 171 14.52 0.62 -8.99
CA ASP A 171 15.36 1.72 -8.50
C ASP A 171 14.68 3.07 -8.79
N ALA A 172 14.11 3.26 -9.98
CA ALA A 172 13.32 4.46 -10.30
C ALA A 172 12.05 4.54 -9.44
N ALA A 173 11.36 3.40 -9.26
CA ALA A 173 10.17 3.32 -8.42
C ALA A 173 10.47 3.74 -6.97
N TYR A 174 11.56 3.23 -6.39
CA TYR A 174 12.01 3.61 -5.06
C TYR A 174 12.30 5.11 -4.98
N ALA A 175 13.05 5.66 -5.93
CA ALA A 175 13.44 7.07 -5.93
C ALA A 175 12.22 8.01 -6.02
N GLU A 176 11.29 7.73 -6.94
CA GLU A 176 10.06 8.52 -7.08
C GLU A 176 9.19 8.42 -5.83
N ALA A 177 8.98 7.22 -5.30
CA ALA A 177 8.17 7.02 -4.10
C ALA A 177 8.76 7.72 -2.87
N VAL A 178 10.08 7.75 -2.71
CA VAL A 178 10.74 8.48 -1.60
C VAL A 178 10.55 10.00 -1.73
N ASP A 179 10.59 10.56 -2.94
CA ASP A 179 10.28 11.98 -3.19
C ASP A 179 8.80 12.26 -2.88
N VAL A 180 7.88 11.54 -3.53
CA VAL A 180 6.43 11.68 -3.35
C VAL A 180 6.01 11.54 -1.89
N ALA A 181 6.48 10.49 -1.21
CA ALA A 181 6.19 10.26 0.20
C ALA A 181 6.82 11.33 1.11
N GLY A 182 7.74 12.16 0.60
CA GLY A 182 8.32 13.27 1.34
C GLY A 182 7.31 14.29 1.86
N ALA A 183 6.22 14.44 1.11
CA ALA A 183 5.08 15.28 1.45
C ALA A 183 4.22 14.78 2.62
N HIS A 184 4.26 13.47 2.89
CA HIS A 184 3.37 12.82 3.84
C HIS A 184 4.13 12.24 5.05
N GLN A 185 5.23 11.54 4.80
CA GLN A 185 5.94 10.73 5.77
C GLN A 185 7.41 11.16 5.91
N SER A 186 8.01 10.68 7.00
CA SER A 186 9.45 10.78 7.26
C SER A 186 9.95 9.46 7.81
N SER A 187 11.27 9.32 7.97
CA SER A 187 11.88 8.14 8.60
C SER A 187 11.43 6.83 7.93
N TYR A 188 11.21 5.78 8.72
CA TYR A 188 10.91 4.44 8.21
C TYR A 188 9.54 4.32 7.51
N GLY A 189 8.61 5.26 7.73
CA GLY A 189 7.35 5.33 6.96
C GLY A 189 7.58 5.78 5.51
N ARG A 190 8.51 6.72 5.30
CA ARG A 190 8.96 7.15 3.95
C ARG A 190 9.77 6.05 3.28
N GLU A 191 10.69 5.43 4.02
CA GLU A 191 11.48 4.29 3.56
C GLU A 191 10.58 3.14 3.05
N ALA A 192 9.58 2.75 3.84
CA ALA A 192 8.67 1.68 3.48
C ALA A 192 7.87 1.99 2.20
N ALA A 193 7.46 3.25 1.97
CA ALA A 193 6.81 3.63 0.72
C ALA A 193 7.74 3.44 -0.50
N GLY A 194 9.02 3.80 -0.37
CA GLY A 194 10.04 3.53 -1.38
C GLY A 194 10.18 2.05 -1.69
N VAL A 195 10.33 1.22 -0.65
CA VAL A 195 10.48 -0.23 -0.79
C VAL A 195 9.23 -0.88 -1.39
N MET A 196 8.03 -0.46 -0.95
CA MET A 196 6.76 -0.96 -1.48
C MET A 196 6.61 -0.68 -2.98
N ALA A 197 6.89 0.56 -3.43
CA ALA A 197 6.86 0.89 -4.85
C ALA A 197 7.86 0.07 -5.67
N ALA A 198 9.06 -0.16 -5.13
CA ALA A 198 10.07 -1.01 -5.75
C ALA A 198 9.62 -2.48 -5.88
N CYS A 199 8.92 -3.01 -4.86
CA CYS A 199 8.36 -4.35 -4.90
C CYS A 199 7.34 -4.50 -6.03
N VAL A 200 6.42 -3.53 -6.17
CA VAL A 200 5.43 -3.51 -7.25
C VAL A 200 6.10 -3.37 -8.63
N ALA A 201 7.12 -2.52 -8.76
CA ALA A 201 7.86 -2.38 -10.00
C ALA A 201 8.63 -3.65 -10.39
N ALA A 202 9.18 -4.36 -9.41
CA ALA A 202 9.84 -5.66 -9.60
C ALA A 202 8.83 -6.73 -10.03
N ALA A 203 7.68 -6.80 -9.35
CA ALA A 203 6.57 -7.70 -9.70
C ALA A 203 6.03 -7.45 -11.12
N ALA A 204 6.05 -6.19 -11.55
CA ALA A 204 5.64 -5.79 -12.89
C ALA A 204 6.69 -6.09 -13.98
N ALA A 205 7.82 -6.77 -13.68
CA ALA A 205 8.74 -7.20 -14.72
C ALA A 205 8.22 -8.45 -15.46
N PRO A 206 8.43 -8.59 -16.79
CA PRO A 206 8.00 -9.78 -17.52
C PRO A 206 8.59 -11.06 -16.94
N GLY A 207 7.74 -11.99 -16.51
CA GLY A 207 8.16 -13.27 -15.92
C GLY A 207 8.76 -13.15 -14.52
N ALA A 208 8.54 -12.03 -13.82
CA ALA A 208 8.96 -11.86 -12.44
C ALA A 208 8.40 -12.94 -11.53
N THR A 209 9.20 -13.32 -10.54
CA THR A 209 8.84 -14.25 -9.47
C THR A 209 8.75 -13.52 -8.14
N VAL A 210 8.17 -14.18 -7.13
CA VAL A 210 8.21 -13.66 -5.75
C VAL A 210 9.64 -13.44 -5.27
N ASP A 211 10.60 -14.28 -5.66
CA ASP A 211 12.00 -14.13 -5.25
C ASP A 211 12.62 -12.84 -5.82
N ASP A 212 12.25 -12.44 -7.05
CA ASP A 212 12.71 -11.18 -7.64
C ASP A 212 12.21 -9.96 -6.85
N VAL A 213 10.95 -10.02 -6.38
CA VAL A 213 10.36 -8.99 -5.52
C VAL A 213 11.08 -8.91 -4.19
N LEU A 214 11.26 -10.03 -3.51
CA LEU A 214 11.92 -10.08 -2.20
C LEU A 214 13.38 -9.63 -2.29
N ALA A 215 14.08 -10.00 -3.38
CA ALA A 215 15.44 -9.54 -3.65
C ALA A 215 15.49 -8.02 -3.88
N ALA A 216 14.53 -7.45 -4.62
CA ALA A 216 14.43 -6.00 -4.80
C ALA A 216 14.18 -5.28 -3.46
N ALA A 217 13.29 -5.82 -2.62
CA ALA A 217 12.99 -5.27 -1.30
C ALA A 217 14.25 -5.21 -0.43
N LEU A 218 14.96 -6.32 -0.28
CA LEU A 218 16.18 -6.41 0.54
C LEU A 218 17.34 -5.54 0.01
N ARG A 219 17.46 -5.44 -1.32
CA ARG A 219 18.49 -4.63 -1.97
C ARG A 219 18.28 -3.13 -1.72
N LEU A 220 17.04 -2.67 -1.83
CA LEU A 220 16.71 -1.26 -1.77
C LEU A 220 16.46 -0.76 -0.36
N ALA A 221 15.82 -1.56 0.50
CA ALA A 221 15.54 -1.20 1.88
C ALA A 221 16.82 -0.82 2.65
N LYS A 222 16.67 0.16 3.53
CA LYS A 222 17.74 0.68 4.41
C LYS A 222 17.41 0.47 5.89
N ASP A 223 18.48 0.47 6.68
CA ASP A 223 18.48 0.48 8.15
C ASP A 223 17.44 -0.49 8.79
N GLY A 224 16.59 0.00 9.70
CA GLY A 224 15.59 -0.78 10.43
C GLY A 224 14.52 -1.41 9.54
N THR A 225 14.15 -0.78 8.42
CA THR A 225 13.25 -1.38 7.43
C THR A 225 13.87 -2.61 6.80
N ARG A 226 15.15 -2.54 6.40
CA ARG A 226 15.86 -3.71 5.92
C ARG A 226 15.95 -4.81 6.98
N ALA A 227 16.37 -4.47 8.19
CA ALA A 227 16.55 -5.44 9.26
C ALA A 227 15.22 -6.14 9.65
N GLY A 228 14.11 -5.39 9.66
CA GLY A 228 12.78 -5.95 9.88
C GLY A 228 12.33 -6.90 8.76
N ILE A 229 12.58 -6.54 7.50
CA ILE A 229 12.31 -7.44 6.36
C ILE A 229 13.16 -8.71 6.46
N GLU A 230 14.46 -8.60 6.72
CA GLU A 230 15.36 -9.76 6.90
C GLU A 230 14.86 -10.69 8.01
N ALA A 231 14.53 -10.15 9.19
CA ALA A 231 14.05 -10.95 10.32
C ALA A 231 12.73 -11.70 10.02
N VAL A 232 11.80 -11.04 9.34
CA VAL A 232 10.51 -11.64 8.96
C VAL A 232 10.72 -12.71 7.88
N LEU A 233 11.54 -12.46 6.87
CA LEU A 233 11.80 -13.42 5.79
C LEU A 233 12.57 -14.66 6.29
N ASP A 234 13.56 -14.48 7.18
CA ASP A 234 14.28 -15.59 7.81
C ASP A 234 13.32 -16.50 8.59
N THR A 235 12.34 -15.90 9.26
CA THR A 235 11.30 -16.66 9.99
C THR A 235 10.34 -17.35 9.02
N ALA A 236 9.89 -16.64 7.98
CA ALA A 236 8.96 -17.11 6.96
C ALA A 236 9.50 -18.34 6.20
N ALA A 237 10.81 -18.43 5.98
CA ALA A 237 11.47 -19.55 5.28
C ALA A 237 11.21 -20.93 5.91
N SER A 238 10.77 -20.97 7.17
CA SER A 238 10.48 -22.20 7.92
C SER A 238 9.00 -22.41 8.24
N ILE A 239 8.11 -21.62 7.64
CA ILE A 239 6.67 -21.71 7.85
C ILE A 239 6.02 -22.25 6.56
N GLY A 240 5.22 -23.31 6.69
CA GLY A 240 4.66 -24.00 5.53
C GLY A 240 3.38 -23.36 4.96
N HIS A 241 2.65 -22.61 5.78
CA HIS A 241 1.35 -22.03 5.44
C HIS A 241 1.01 -20.83 6.32
N TRP A 242 0.17 -19.91 5.83
CA TRP A 242 -0.18 -18.69 6.58
C TRP A 242 -0.91 -18.98 7.89
N THR A 243 -1.70 -20.06 7.97
CA THR A 243 -2.37 -20.44 9.24
C THR A 243 -1.34 -20.74 10.33
N GLU A 244 -0.25 -21.45 10.00
CA GLU A 244 0.85 -21.71 10.93
C GLU A 244 1.53 -20.41 11.36
N ALA A 245 1.75 -19.47 10.42
CA ALA A 245 2.32 -18.15 10.73
C ALA A 245 1.49 -17.39 11.76
N VAL A 246 0.17 -17.35 11.54
CA VAL A 246 -0.78 -16.62 12.39
C VAL A 246 -0.96 -17.30 13.75
N GLU A 247 -1.09 -18.63 13.79
CA GLU A 247 -1.30 -19.37 15.04
C GLU A 247 -0.07 -19.38 15.94
N SER A 248 1.11 -19.51 15.35
CA SER A 248 2.36 -19.55 16.09
C SER A 248 2.82 -18.17 16.57
N GLY A 249 2.30 -17.09 15.97
CA GLY A 249 2.73 -15.72 16.25
C GLY A 249 4.20 -15.44 15.87
N ARG A 250 4.82 -16.31 15.08
CA ARG A 250 6.27 -16.24 14.79
C ARG A 250 6.65 -15.01 13.95
N LEU A 251 5.83 -14.63 12.97
CA LEU A 251 6.06 -13.39 12.20
C LEU A 251 5.96 -12.16 13.11
N ARG A 252 4.98 -12.16 14.02
CA ARG A 252 4.83 -11.10 15.03
C ARG A 252 6.05 -11.01 15.95
N ALA A 253 6.54 -12.15 16.44
CA ALA A 253 7.74 -12.19 17.27
C ALA A 253 8.99 -11.72 16.52
N ALA A 254 9.10 -11.98 15.22
CA ALA A 254 10.22 -11.56 14.38
C ALA A 254 10.24 -10.04 14.16
N ILE A 255 9.07 -9.42 13.95
CA ILE A 255 8.98 -7.97 13.69
C ILE A 255 8.95 -7.13 14.96
N ALA A 256 8.53 -7.70 16.10
CA ALA A 256 8.40 -6.99 17.38
C ALA A 256 9.62 -6.15 17.82
N PRO A 257 10.89 -6.57 17.61
CA PRO A 257 12.06 -5.74 17.95
C PRO A 257 12.20 -4.47 17.11
N TYR A 258 11.56 -4.42 15.94
CA TYR A 258 11.64 -3.32 14.98
C TYR A 258 10.34 -2.51 14.89
N ASP A 259 9.24 -3.01 15.46
CA ASP A 259 7.94 -2.34 15.53
C ASP A 259 7.86 -1.40 16.75
N THR A 260 7.30 -0.21 16.55
CA THR A 260 7.09 0.78 17.62
C THR A 260 5.69 0.79 18.20
N VAL A 261 4.70 0.19 17.52
CA VAL A 261 3.29 0.16 17.93
C VAL A 261 3.11 -0.73 19.16
N GLY A 262 3.90 -1.80 19.29
CA GLY A 262 3.91 -2.69 20.45
C GLY A 262 2.84 -3.79 20.38
N GLU A 263 2.74 -4.59 21.44
CA GLU A 263 1.85 -5.78 21.46
C GLU A 263 0.36 -5.40 21.40
N ASP A 264 -0.06 -4.40 22.16
CA ASP A 264 -1.44 -3.92 22.16
C ASP A 264 -1.65 -2.84 21.08
N TYR A 265 -1.99 -3.26 19.86
CA TYR A 265 -2.13 -2.35 18.71
C TYR A 265 -3.01 -1.12 18.97
N ARG A 266 -4.03 -1.24 19.83
CA ARG A 266 -4.97 -0.16 20.18
C ARG A 266 -4.60 0.66 21.42
N ASP A 267 -3.65 0.20 22.22
CA ASP A 267 -3.14 0.93 23.39
C ASP A 267 -1.64 1.17 23.22
N GLN A 268 -1.34 2.15 22.38
CA GLN A 268 0.02 2.42 21.93
C GLN A 268 0.76 3.25 22.99
N GLY A 269 1.90 2.74 23.45
CA GLY A 269 2.76 3.46 24.39
C GLY A 269 3.39 4.72 23.79
N LEU A 270 3.99 5.57 24.64
CA LEU A 270 4.59 6.85 24.22
C LEU A 270 5.68 6.73 23.14
N GLY A 271 6.28 5.54 22.98
CA GLY A 271 7.33 5.26 21.99
C GLY A 271 6.82 5.01 20.57
N ALA A 272 5.51 4.79 20.40
CA ALA A 272 4.92 4.43 19.12
C ALA A 272 5.03 5.55 18.08
N ARG A 273 5.24 5.15 16.81
CA ARG A 273 5.20 6.01 15.62
C ARG A 273 6.20 7.17 15.66
N ARG A 274 7.28 7.02 16.44
CA ARG A 274 8.38 8.00 16.52
C ARG A 274 9.41 7.74 15.42
N PRO A 275 9.98 8.79 14.80
CA PRO A 275 11.10 8.63 13.88
C PRO A 275 12.24 7.82 14.48
N SER A 276 12.77 6.89 13.70
CA SER A 276 13.88 6.02 14.06
C SER A 276 14.61 5.52 12.82
N ARG A 277 15.91 5.27 12.95
CA ARG A 277 16.66 4.52 11.93
C ARG A 277 16.68 3.02 12.19
N VAL A 278 16.35 2.57 13.40
CA VAL A 278 16.43 1.14 13.78
C VAL A 278 15.08 0.42 13.77
N HIS A 279 13.99 1.14 13.49
CA HIS A 279 12.64 0.59 13.45
C HIS A 279 12.07 0.60 12.02
N THR A 280 10.92 -0.04 11.85
CA THR A 280 10.14 -0.06 10.62
C THR A 280 8.64 0.00 10.92
N ILE A 281 7.84 0.22 9.87
CA ILE A 281 6.41 -0.13 9.92
C ILE A 281 6.29 -1.67 9.98
N GLU A 282 5.25 -2.17 10.62
CA GLU A 282 5.02 -3.62 10.75
C GLU A 282 4.51 -4.22 9.43
N GLU A 283 3.74 -3.43 8.69
CA GLU A 283 2.84 -3.89 7.65
C GLU A 283 3.61 -4.45 6.45
N LEU A 284 4.59 -3.71 5.96
CA LEU A 284 5.36 -4.10 4.77
C LEU A 284 6.19 -5.38 5.02
N PRO A 285 7.01 -5.51 6.08
CA PRO A 285 7.72 -6.76 6.37
C PRO A 285 6.78 -7.97 6.50
N VAL A 286 5.66 -7.82 7.22
CA VAL A 286 4.68 -8.90 7.41
C VAL A 286 4.02 -9.29 6.08
N ALA A 287 3.63 -8.31 5.26
CA ALA A 287 3.08 -8.55 3.93
C ALA A 287 4.08 -9.33 3.04
N LEU A 288 5.36 -8.96 3.05
CA LEU A 288 6.41 -9.68 2.31
C LEU A 288 6.65 -11.10 2.86
N GLY A 289 6.59 -11.28 4.19
CA GLY A 289 6.68 -12.60 4.82
C GLY A 289 5.53 -13.53 4.42
N LEU A 290 4.30 -13.00 4.40
CA LEU A 290 3.11 -13.75 3.96
C LEU A 290 3.17 -14.07 2.47
N LEU A 291 3.63 -13.12 1.66
CA LEU A 291 3.88 -13.33 0.23
C LEU A 291 4.91 -14.43 -0.02
N ALA A 292 5.99 -14.47 0.78
CA ALA A 292 7.00 -15.51 0.71
C ALA A 292 6.43 -16.90 1.07
N ILE A 293 5.67 -17.00 2.17
CA ILE A 293 5.01 -18.24 2.60
C ILE A 293 4.05 -18.75 1.52
N ALA A 294 3.27 -17.84 0.92
CA ALA A 294 2.32 -18.15 -0.14
C ALA A 294 2.99 -18.38 -1.52
N ARG A 295 4.31 -18.19 -1.64
CA ARG A 295 5.06 -18.26 -2.90
C ARG A 295 4.46 -17.36 -4.00
N GLY A 296 4.02 -16.17 -3.62
CA GLY A 296 3.38 -15.21 -4.52
C GLY A 296 1.91 -15.48 -4.84
N ASP A 297 1.29 -16.51 -4.26
CA ASP A 297 -0.16 -16.74 -4.41
C ASP A 297 -0.95 -15.61 -3.75
N TRP A 298 -1.85 -14.99 -4.50
CA TRP A 298 -2.63 -13.85 -4.02
C TRP A 298 -3.53 -14.24 -2.85
N ARG A 299 -4.22 -15.39 -2.92
CA ARG A 299 -5.24 -15.76 -1.93
C ARG A 299 -4.60 -16.00 -0.58
N ASP A 300 -3.57 -16.84 -0.53
CA ASP A 300 -2.91 -17.18 0.73
C ASP A 300 -2.16 -15.97 1.32
N SER A 301 -1.59 -15.10 0.49
CA SER A 301 -0.94 -13.87 0.95
C SER A 301 -1.94 -12.91 1.61
N VAL A 302 -3.08 -12.67 0.94
CA VAL A 302 -4.12 -11.74 1.40
C VAL A 302 -4.84 -12.30 2.62
N ILE A 303 -5.32 -13.54 2.58
CA ILE A 303 -6.04 -14.16 3.70
C ILE A 303 -5.14 -14.30 4.93
N GLY A 304 -3.84 -14.58 4.73
CA GLY A 304 -2.86 -14.51 5.81
C GLY A 304 -2.78 -13.14 6.46
N GLY A 305 -2.80 -12.06 5.67
CA GLY A 305 -2.78 -10.67 6.15
C GLY A 305 -4.03 -10.28 6.91
N VAL A 306 -5.20 -10.66 6.37
CA VAL A 306 -6.50 -10.46 7.03
C VAL A 306 -6.52 -11.11 8.42
N ASN A 307 -6.05 -12.36 8.52
CA ASN A 307 -6.10 -13.11 9.78
C ASN A 307 -4.91 -12.83 10.72
N TYR A 308 -3.84 -12.18 10.23
CA TYR A 308 -2.79 -11.61 11.10
C TYR A 308 -3.37 -10.53 12.03
N GLY A 309 -4.41 -9.82 11.57
CA GLY A 309 -5.05 -8.75 12.31
C GLY A 309 -4.17 -7.51 12.41
N ARG A 310 -4.30 -6.75 13.51
CA ARG A 310 -3.57 -5.47 13.69
C ARG A 310 -3.88 -4.53 12.52
N ASP A 311 -2.91 -4.03 11.77
CA ASP A 311 -3.17 -3.17 10.60
C ASP A 311 -3.51 -4.00 9.34
N SER A 312 -4.53 -4.85 9.44
CA SER A 312 -4.76 -5.94 8.48
C SER A 312 -5.24 -5.50 7.11
N ASP A 313 -5.95 -4.37 6.98
CA ASP A 313 -6.27 -3.73 5.70
C ASP A 313 -5.00 -3.38 4.94
N SER A 314 -4.07 -2.66 5.57
CA SER A 314 -2.80 -2.29 4.95
C SER A 314 -1.88 -3.48 4.66
N ILE A 315 -1.77 -4.46 5.57
CA ILE A 315 -1.00 -5.69 5.32
C ILE A 315 -1.55 -6.45 4.11
N ALA A 316 -2.86 -6.69 4.09
CA ALA A 316 -3.52 -7.42 3.02
C ALA A 316 -3.49 -6.64 1.70
N SER A 317 -3.65 -5.32 1.74
CA SER A 317 -3.56 -4.43 0.58
C SER A 317 -2.17 -4.47 -0.06
N MET A 318 -1.09 -4.32 0.74
CA MET A 318 0.28 -4.37 0.22
C MET A 318 0.61 -5.74 -0.37
N ALA A 319 0.26 -6.83 0.33
CA ALA A 319 0.46 -8.19 -0.18
C ALA A 319 -0.34 -8.43 -1.48
N GLY A 320 -1.60 -7.98 -1.51
CA GLY A 320 -2.50 -8.10 -2.63
C GLY A 320 -2.05 -7.30 -3.86
N ALA A 321 -1.49 -6.10 -3.66
CA ALA A 321 -0.94 -5.28 -4.74
C ALA A 321 0.23 -5.98 -5.44
N ILE A 322 1.16 -6.54 -4.67
CA ILE A 322 2.35 -7.21 -5.20
C ILE A 322 1.97 -8.53 -5.89
N ALA A 323 1.17 -9.38 -5.23
CA ALA A 323 0.72 -10.65 -5.80
C ALA A 323 -0.16 -10.42 -7.05
N GLY A 324 -1.00 -9.39 -7.03
CA GLY A 324 -1.82 -8.97 -8.16
C GLY A 324 -0.98 -8.45 -9.33
N ALA A 325 0.11 -7.72 -9.06
CA ALA A 325 1.05 -7.31 -10.11
C ALA A 325 1.78 -8.51 -10.74
N LEU A 326 2.17 -9.51 -9.94
CA LEU A 326 2.81 -10.75 -10.43
C LEU A 326 1.88 -11.57 -11.34
N GLY A 327 0.62 -11.74 -10.91
CA GLY A 327 -0.30 -12.67 -11.56
C GLY A 327 -1.36 -12.03 -12.46
N GLY A 328 -1.41 -10.70 -12.53
CA GLY A 328 -2.44 -9.97 -13.27
C GLY A 328 -3.86 -10.18 -12.70
N PRO A 329 -4.91 -9.83 -13.45
CA PRO A 329 -6.29 -9.88 -12.96
C PRO A 329 -6.74 -11.31 -12.67
N ALA A 330 -6.12 -12.31 -13.31
CA ALA A 330 -6.44 -13.72 -13.11
C ALA A 330 -5.99 -14.26 -11.74
N ALA A 331 -5.04 -13.61 -11.07
CA ALA A 331 -4.63 -13.99 -9.72
C ALA A 331 -5.63 -13.53 -8.63
N VAL A 332 -6.44 -12.52 -8.92
CA VAL A 332 -7.43 -11.98 -7.99
C VAL A 332 -8.79 -12.65 -8.26
N PRO A 333 -9.45 -13.29 -7.28
CA PRO A 333 -10.75 -13.92 -7.49
C PRO A 333 -11.81 -12.93 -7.99
N ALA A 334 -12.30 -13.17 -9.21
CA ALA A 334 -13.21 -12.26 -9.90
C ALA A 334 -14.55 -12.06 -9.16
N ASP A 335 -15.00 -13.06 -8.41
CA ASP A 335 -16.18 -12.98 -7.55
C ASP A 335 -15.97 -12.00 -6.38
N LEU A 336 -14.77 -11.99 -5.77
CA LEU A 336 -14.41 -11.01 -4.74
C LEU A 336 -14.30 -9.60 -5.31
N VAL A 337 -13.65 -9.43 -6.48
CA VAL A 337 -13.58 -8.10 -7.15
C VAL A 337 -14.99 -7.57 -7.40
N THR A 338 -15.89 -8.42 -7.93
CA THR A 338 -17.28 -8.04 -8.20
C THR A 338 -18.03 -7.69 -6.93
N ALA A 339 -17.89 -8.50 -5.87
CA ALA A 339 -18.58 -8.29 -4.61
C ALA A 339 -18.12 -7.01 -3.89
N VAL A 340 -16.80 -6.76 -3.82
CA VAL A 340 -16.23 -5.56 -3.22
C VAL A 340 -16.61 -4.32 -4.01
N ALA A 341 -16.53 -4.35 -5.35
CA ALA A 341 -16.94 -3.24 -6.20
C ALA A 341 -18.43 -2.89 -5.99
N ALA A 342 -19.29 -3.90 -5.90
CA ALA A 342 -20.72 -3.72 -5.68
C ALA A 342 -21.03 -3.16 -4.27
N ALA A 343 -20.42 -3.74 -3.23
CA ALA A 343 -20.60 -3.30 -1.85
C ALA A 343 -20.09 -1.87 -1.64
N SER A 344 -18.88 -1.59 -2.14
CA SER A 344 -18.27 -0.27 -2.07
C SER A 344 -18.96 0.76 -2.99
N ARG A 345 -19.68 0.32 -4.04
CA ARG A 345 -20.22 1.17 -5.10
C ARG A 345 -19.12 1.97 -5.82
N VAL A 346 -17.98 1.33 -6.06
CA VAL A 346 -16.79 1.92 -6.68
C VAL A 346 -16.28 1.02 -7.79
N ASP A 347 -15.83 1.62 -8.89
CA ASP A 347 -15.12 0.92 -9.96
C ASP A 347 -13.68 0.59 -9.51
N LEU A 348 -13.35 -0.71 -9.49
CA LEU A 348 -12.03 -1.20 -9.09
C LEU A 348 -11.11 -1.50 -10.29
N VAL A 349 -11.66 -1.65 -11.50
CA VAL A 349 -10.89 -2.06 -12.69
C VAL A 349 -10.40 -0.86 -13.47
N GLY A 350 -11.28 0.11 -13.72
CA GLY A 350 -10.96 1.28 -14.55
C GLY A 350 -9.75 2.08 -14.07
N PRO A 351 -9.48 2.27 -12.76
CA PRO A 351 -8.25 2.92 -12.30
C PRO A 351 -6.98 2.24 -12.82
N GLY A 352 -6.94 0.90 -12.89
CA GLY A 352 -5.79 0.15 -13.40
C GLY A 352 -5.57 0.39 -14.90
N GLU A 353 -6.65 0.38 -15.68
CA GLU A 353 -6.60 0.67 -17.13
C GLU A 353 -6.09 2.09 -17.41
N ARG A 354 -6.59 3.09 -16.66
CA ARG A 354 -6.17 4.49 -16.79
C ARG A 354 -4.70 4.64 -16.40
N LEU A 355 -4.27 4.02 -15.30
CA LEU A 355 -2.87 4.06 -14.87
C LEU A 355 -1.93 3.41 -15.90
N ALA A 356 -2.31 2.29 -16.51
CA ALA A 356 -1.55 1.65 -17.59
C ALA A 356 -1.39 2.59 -18.80
N ALA A 357 -2.45 3.31 -19.18
CA ALA A 357 -2.40 4.29 -20.25
C ALA A 357 -1.47 5.47 -19.94
N VAL A 358 -1.50 5.98 -18.70
CA VAL A 358 -0.54 7.02 -18.26
C VAL A 358 0.89 6.49 -18.27
N THR A 359 1.11 5.29 -17.74
CA THR A 359 2.42 4.63 -17.68
C THR A 359 3.05 4.53 -19.07
N ALA A 360 2.29 4.12 -20.08
CA ALA A 360 2.78 4.04 -21.45
C ALA A 360 3.28 5.40 -22.00
N ARG A 361 2.60 6.50 -21.64
CA ARG A 361 2.99 7.87 -22.04
C ARG A 361 4.23 8.34 -21.29
N VAL A 362 4.29 8.13 -19.98
CA VAL A 362 5.46 8.47 -19.14
C VAL A 362 6.70 7.75 -19.67
N ARG A 363 6.62 6.42 -19.89
CA ARG A 363 7.74 5.62 -20.44
C ARG A 363 8.13 6.01 -21.87
N ALA A 364 7.21 6.55 -22.66
CA ALA A 364 7.56 7.12 -23.97
C ALA A 364 8.34 8.44 -23.81
N ALA A 365 7.91 9.31 -22.89
CA ALA A 365 8.60 10.56 -22.58
C ALA A 365 10.00 10.32 -22.01
N ASP A 366 10.18 9.33 -21.14
CA ASP A 366 11.51 9.02 -20.57
C ASP A 366 12.49 8.54 -21.63
N ARG A 367 12.04 7.67 -22.54
CA ARG A 367 12.87 7.22 -23.67
C ARG A 367 13.28 8.39 -24.54
N ALA A 368 12.37 9.31 -24.84
CA ALA A 368 12.70 10.50 -25.62
C ALA A 368 13.72 11.41 -24.89
N ARG A 369 13.54 11.59 -23.58
CA ARG A 369 14.44 12.38 -22.71
C ARG A 369 15.83 11.76 -22.65
N GLN A 370 15.93 10.45 -22.40
CA GLN A 370 17.20 9.73 -22.33
C GLN A 370 17.92 9.80 -23.68
N GLN A 371 17.23 9.52 -24.79
CA GLN A 371 17.83 9.64 -26.12
C GLN A 371 18.32 11.06 -26.43
N ALA A 372 17.64 12.10 -25.94
CA ALA A 372 18.10 13.47 -26.11
C ALA A 372 19.36 13.75 -25.28
N ALA A 373 19.43 13.25 -24.04
CA ALA A 373 20.61 13.35 -23.19
C ALA A 373 21.81 12.61 -23.79
N ASP A 374 21.60 11.37 -24.26
CA ASP A 374 22.64 10.55 -24.89
C ASP A 374 23.20 11.24 -26.14
N ARG A 375 22.33 11.77 -27.02
CA ARG A 375 22.79 12.55 -28.20
C ARG A 375 23.62 13.79 -27.82
N ALA A 376 23.22 14.49 -26.76
CA ALA A 376 23.97 15.65 -26.28
C ALA A 376 25.33 15.24 -25.71
N PHE A 377 25.38 14.11 -24.98
CA PHE A 377 26.61 13.54 -24.44
C PHE A 377 27.56 13.04 -25.55
N ASP A 378 27.04 12.35 -26.56
CA ASP A 378 27.83 11.89 -27.71
C ASP A 378 28.46 13.06 -28.48
N GLY A 379 27.79 14.22 -28.51
CA GLY A 379 28.34 15.45 -29.07
C GLY A 379 29.49 16.06 -28.25
N LEU A 380 29.73 15.59 -27.03
CA LEU A 380 30.89 15.94 -26.20
C LEU A 380 32.04 14.93 -26.35
N ALA A 381 31.81 13.80 -27.01
CA ALA A 381 32.86 12.81 -27.24
C ALA A 381 33.93 13.41 -28.19
N PRO A 382 35.21 13.31 -27.85
CA PRO A 382 36.30 13.95 -28.59
C PRO A 382 36.51 13.41 -30.01
#